data_AF-A0A8S9IMG0-F1
#
_entry.id   AF-A0A8S9IMG0-F1
#
_cell.length_a   1.000
_cell.length_b   1.000
_cell.length_c   1.000
_cell.angle_alpha   90.00
_cell.angle_beta   90.00
_cell.angle_gamma   90.00
#
_symmetry.space_group_name_H-M   'P 1'
#
loop_
_entity.id
_entity.type
_entity.pdbx_description
1 polymer ?
#
loop_
_entity_poly.entity_id
_entity_poly.type
_entity_poly.pdbx_seq_one_letter_code
_entity_poly.pdbx_strand_id
1 'polypeptide(L)' 'MKGRKKEPDELEEIQKGRERDQQTVIPIFYQVDPSDVRNQTGAFGEAFAKTCEGKTDEVKQAWRQALKAIASIAGYHSRN' A
#
# COMPACT_ATOMS: atom_id res chain seq x y z
N MET A 1 21.26 5.79 16.01
CA MET A 1 19.79 5.77 15.90
C MET A 1 19.41 5.03 14.62
N LYS A 2 18.86 3.83 14.73
CA LYS A 2 18.52 2.99 13.57
C LYS A 2 17.20 3.50 13.01
N GLY A 3 17.25 4.17 11.85
CA GLY A 3 16.04 4.63 11.15
C GLY A 3 15.13 3.44 10.92
N ARG A 4 13.94 3.47 11.51
CA ARG A 4 12.92 2.44 11.27
C ARG A 4 12.49 2.60 9.82
N LYS A 5 12.89 1.66 8.95
CA LYS A 5 12.23 1.46 7.66
C LYS A 5 10.81 1.03 7.99
N LYS A 6 9.87 1.95 7.83
CA LYS A 6 8.44 1.81 8.09
C LYS A 6 7.75 2.01 6.76
N GLU A 7 7.60 0.96 5.96
CA GLU A 7 6.90 1.11 4.67
C GLU A 7 5.96 -0.06 4.34
N PRO A 8 6.22 -1.34 4.75
CA PRO A 8 5.26 -2.42 4.52
C PRO A 8 4.50 -2.88 5.77
N ASP A 9 5.18 -3.03 6.92
CA ASP A 9 4.56 -3.57 8.14
C ASP A 9 3.45 -2.66 8.70
N GLU A 10 3.58 -1.35 8.49
CA GLU A 10 2.56 -0.39 8.95
C GLU A 10 1.24 -0.51 8.18
N LEU A 11 1.29 -0.82 6.88
CA LEU A 11 0.08 -0.95 6.05
C LEU A 11 -0.73 -2.19 6.45
N GLU A 12 -0.04 -3.28 6.81
CA GLU A 12 -0.67 -4.51 7.28
C GLU A 12 -1.37 -4.30 8.63
N GLU A 13 -0.72 -3.58 9.55
CA GLU A 13 -1.30 -3.24 10.85
C GLU A 13 -2.49 -2.28 10.72
N ILE A 14 -2.42 -1.31 9.80
CA ILE A 14 -3.53 -0.40 9.50
C ILE A 14 -4.74 -1.15 8.92
N GLN A 15 -4.51 -2.14 8.04
CA GLN A 15 -5.60 -2.95 7.50
C GLN A 15 -6.25 -3.81 8.58
N LYS A 16 -5.45 -4.48 9.42
CA LYS A 16 -5.95 -5.28 10.55
C LYS A 16 -6.72 -4.43 11.56
N GLY A 17 -6.25 -3.22 11.85
CA GLY A 17 -6.95 -2.26 12.72
C GLY A 17 -8.29 -1.79 12.13
N ARG A 18 -8.33 -1.51 10.82
CA ARG A 18 -9.58 -1.15 10.13
C ARG A 18 -10.65 -2.24 10.24
N GLU A 19 -10.27 -3.50 10.07
CA GLU A 19 -11.20 -4.64 10.13
C GLU A 19 -11.70 -4.91 11.55
N ARG A 20 -10.89 -4.65 12.59
CA ARG A 20 -11.26 -4.86 14.00
C ARG A 20 -12.02 -3.69 14.62
N ASP A 21 -11.63 -2.45 14.32
CA ASP A 21 -12.03 -1.26 15.09
C ASP A 21 -12.83 -0.23 14.27
N GLN A 22 -13.28 -0.57 13.04
CA GLN A 22 -13.97 0.38 12.13
C GLN A 22 -13.16 1.67 11.89
N GLN A 23 -11.84 1.56 11.95
CA GLN A 23 -10.94 2.70 11.86
C GLN A 23 -11.04 3.33 10.46
N THR A 24 -11.34 4.63 10.39
CA THR A 24 -11.43 5.35 9.12
C THR A 24 -10.02 5.61 8.59
N VAL A 25 -9.62 4.86 7.57
CA VAL A 25 -8.37 5.06 6.84
C VAL A 25 -8.65 5.97 5.64
N ILE A 26 -7.93 7.09 5.53
CA ILE A 26 -7.99 7.98 4.36
C ILE A 26 -6.63 7.90 3.65
N PRO A 27 -6.55 7.28 2.46
CA PRO A 27 -5.31 7.23 1.72
C PRO A 27 -4.98 8.58 1.07
N ILE A 28 -3.70 8.96 1.11
CA ILE A 28 -3.16 10.12 0.40
C ILE A 28 -2.27 9.60 -0.72
N PHE A 29 -2.65 9.87 -1.97
CA PHE A 29 -1.86 9.49 -3.15
C PHE A 29 -1.09 10.71 -3.67
N TYR A 30 0.21 10.74 -3.40
CA TYR A 30 1.09 11.83 -3.81
C TYR A 30 1.82 11.47 -5.11
N GLN A 31 1.55 12.21 -6.18
CA GLN A 31 2.19 12.03 -7.50
C GLN A 31 2.12 10.59 -8.06
N VAL A 32 1.16 9.80 -7.58
CA VAL A 32 0.91 8.43 -8.05
C VAL A 32 -0.56 8.30 -8.38
N ASP A 33 -0.87 7.67 -9.52
CA ASP A 33 -2.26 7.38 -9.86
C ASP A 33 -2.78 6.27 -8.92
N PRO A 34 -3.91 6.47 -8.22
CA PRO A 34 -4.50 5.43 -7.37
C PRO A 34 -4.76 4.12 -8.12
N SER A 35 -5.00 4.18 -9.44
CA SER A 35 -5.18 3.01 -10.30
C SER A 35 -3.89 2.20 -10.42
N ASP A 36 -2.74 2.87 -10.53
CA ASP A 36 -1.43 2.22 -10.55
C ASP A 36 -1.09 1.59 -9.19
N VAL A 37 -1.52 2.22 -8.09
CA VAL A 37 -1.41 1.61 -6.75
C VAL A 37 -2.33 0.40 -6.62
N ARG A 38 -3.58 0.50 -7.09
CA ARG A 38 -4.60 -0.56 -6.98
C ARG A 38 -4.24 -1.81 -7.77
N ASN A 39 -3.68 -1.62 -8.97
CA ASN A 39 -3.34 -2.69 -9.89
C ASN A 39 -1.85 -3.06 -9.88
N GLN A 40 -1.03 -2.32 -9.11
CA GLN A 40 0.42 -2.45 -9.09
C GLN A 40 1.02 -2.35 -10.50
N THR A 41 0.64 -1.32 -11.25
CA THR A 41 1.07 -1.04 -12.64
C THR A 41 1.92 0.23 -12.71
N GLY A 42 2.48 0.51 -13.90
CA GLY A 42 3.30 1.71 -14.14
C GLY A 42 4.55 1.77 -13.26
N ALA A 43 5.02 2.98 -12.99
CA ALA A 43 6.21 3.21 -12.15
C ALA A 43 6.04 2.66 -10.73
N PHE A 44 4.82 2.68 -10.18
CA PHE A 44 4.52 2.10 -8.87
C PHE A 44 4.71 0.57 -8.89
N GLY A 45 4.20 -0.11 -9.94
CA GLY A 45 4.39 -1.54 -10.13
C GLY A 45 5.86 -1.97 -10.21
N GLU A 46 6.68 -1.20 -10.92
CA GLU A 46 8.13 -1.45 -11.02
C GLU A 46 8.83 -1.32 -9.66
N ALA A 47 8.50 -0.27 -8.89
CA ALA A 47 9.03 -0.08 -7.54
C ALA A 47 8.55 -1.18 -6.58
N PHE A 48 7.29 -1.59 -6.70
CA PHE A 48 6.71 -2.68 -5.92
C PHE A 48 7.41 -4.02 -6.21
N ALA A 49 7.69 -4.31 -7.49
CA ALA A 49 8.41 -5.52 -7.89
C ALA A 49 9.80 -5.59 -7.27
N LYS A 50 10.58 -4.50 -7.31
CA LYS A 50 11.89 -4.40 -6.64
C LYS A 50 11.78 -4.58 -5.12
N THR A 51 10.75 -4.00 -4.51
CA THR A 51 10.51 -4.14 -3.05
C THR A 51 10.15 -5.58 -2.65
N CYS A 52 9.54 -6.33 -3.57
CA CYS A 52 9.18 -7.73 -3.38
C CYS A 52 10.33 -8.73 -3.64
N GLU A 53 11.50 -8.26 -4.10
CA GLU A 53 12.66 -9.13 -4.30
C GLU A 53 13.06 -9.79 -2.96
N GLY A 54 13.23 -11.12 -2.99
CA GLY A 54 13.55 -11.91 -1.80
C GLY A 54 12.41 -12.11 -0.80
N LYS A 55 11.19 -11.65 -1.10
CA LYS A 55 9.99 -11.93 -0.28
C LYS A 55 9.31 -13.24 -0.69
N THR A 56 8.67 -13.90 0.26
CA THR A 56 7.83 -15.08 -0.01
C THR A 56 6.58 -14.67 -0.77
N ASP A 57 5.98 -15.60 -1.50
CA ASP A 57 4.77 -15.29 -2.27
C ASP A 57 3.57 -14.94 -1.38
N GLU A 58 3.51 -15.50 -0.17
CA GLU A 58 2.51 -15.13 0.85
C GLU A 58 2.61 -13.64 1.21
N VAL A 59 3.82 -13.13 1.48
CA VAL A 59 4.04 -11.72 1.81
C VAL A 59 3.68 -10.82 0.62
N LYS A 60 4.09 -11.19 -0.60
CA LYS A 60 3.72 -10.43 -1.81
C LYS A 60 2.21 -10.38 -1.99
N GLN A 61 1.52 -11.48 -1.73
CA GLN A 61 0.07 -11.57 -1.89
C GLN A 61 -0.67 -10.73 -0.84
N ALA A 62 -0.22 -10.78 0.41
CA ALA A 62 -0.75 -9.92 1.47
C ALA A 62 -0.61 -8.44 1.10
N TRP A 63 0.55 -8.02 0.62
CA TRP A 63 0.78 -6.63 0.21
C TRP A 63 -0.07 -6.20 -0.99
N ARG A 64 -0.24 -7.06 -2.00
CA ARG A 64 -1.16 -6.79 -3.12
C ARG A 64 -2.59 -6.57 -2.65
N GLN A 65 -3.07 -7.41 -1.73
CA GLN A 65 -4.42 -7.29 -1.18
C GLN A 65 -4.58 -5.99 -0.37
N ALA A 66 -3.60 -5.66 0.47
CA ALA A 66 -3.59 -4.42 1.25
C ALA A 66 -3.62 -3.18 0.36
N LEU A 67 -2.73 -3.10 -0.62
CA LEU A 67 -2.66 -1.98 -1.56
C LEU A 67 -3.95 -1.84 -2.37
N LYS A 68 -4.51 -2.95 -2.84
CA LYS A 68 -5.81 -2.95 -3.55
C LYS A 68 -6.94 -2.45 -2.65
N ALA A 69 -7.00 -2.91 -1.40
CA ALA A 69 -8.02 -2.51 -0.45
C ALA A 69 -7.93 -1.01 -0.14
N ILE A 70 -6.72 -0.52 0.16
CA ILE A 70 -6.46 0.89 0.47
C ILE A 70 -6.76 1.78 -0.74
N ALA A 71 -6.32 1.40 -1.94
CA ALA A 71 -6.57 2.15 -3.18
C ALA A 71 -8.03 2.12 -3.66
N SER A 72 -8.87 1.27 -3.05
CA SER A 72 -10.31 1.25 -3.30
C SER A 72 -11.10 2.11 -2.31
N ILE A 73 -10.45 2.69 -1.28
CA ILE A 73 -11.08 3.65 -0.37
C ILE A 73 -11.13 5.02 -1.06
N ALA A 74 -12.25 5.74 -0.90
CA ALA A 74 -12.33 7.14 -1.32
C ALA A 74 -11.26 7.96 -0.57
N GLY A 75 -10.33 8.56 -1.31
CA GLY A 75 -9.22 9.32 -0.76
C GLY A 75 -8.98 10.60 -1.54
N TYR A 76 -7.98 11.37 -1.11
CA TYR A 76 -7.56 12.58 -1.79
C TYR A 76 -6.44 12.26 -2.78
N HIS A 77 -6.62 12.67 -4.03
CA HIS A 77 -5.61 12.53 -5.08
C HIS A 77 -5.18 13.93 -5.55
N SER A 78 -3.89 14.25 -5.38
CA SER A 78 -3.30 15.49 -5.88
C SER A 78 -2.58 15.21 -7.20
N ARG A 79 -3.18 15.61 -8.32
CA ARG A 79 -2.48 15.75 -9.60
C ARG A 79 -1.96 17.18 -9.66
N ASN A 80 -0.65 17.34 -9.81
CA ASN A 80 -0.05 18.64 -10.06
C ASN A 80 -0.01 18.89 -11.57
#